data_AF-A0A948P1X7-F1
#
_entry.id   AF-A0A948P1X7-F1
#
_cell.length_a   1.000
_cell.length_b   1.000
_cell.length_c   1.000
_cell.angle_alpha   90.00
_cell.angle_beta   90.00
_cell.angle_gamma   90.00
#
_symmetry.space_group_name_H-M   'P 1'
#
loop_
_entity.id
_entity.type
_entity.pdbx_description
1 polymer ?
#
loop_
_entity_poly.entity_id
_entity_poly.type
_entity_poly.pdbx_seq_one_letter_code
_entity_poly.pdbx_strand_id
1 'polypeptide(L)' 'ARAMTIIETAKLNGLDPQAYLTDVLNRIHDHKINKLDELMPWNWAPMAAPQAEAA' A
#
# COMPACT_ATOMS: atom_id res chain seq x y z
N ALA A 1 -12.18 -13.30 18.33
CA ALA A 1 -10.99 -12.67 17.72
C ALA A 1 -11.42 -11.31 17.18
N ARG A 2 -10.74 -10.22 17.53
CA ARG A 2 -10.97 -8.94 16.85
C ARG A 2 -10.33 -9.09 15.47
N ALA A 3 -11.13 -9.12 14.42
CA ALA A 3 -10.62 -9.09 13.06
C ALA A 3 -9.93 -7.73 12.87
N MET A 4 -8.61 -7.73 12.74
CA MET A 4 -7.87 -6.52 12.35
C MET A 4 -8.05 -6.33 10.86
N THR A 5 -8.68 -5.23 10.47
CA THR A 5 -8.79 -4.85 9.07
C THR A 5 -7.43 -4.41 8.55
N ILE A 6 -7.20 -4.53 7.23
CA ILE A 6 -5.95 -4.06 6.60
C ILE A 6 -5.72 -2.55 6.83
N ILE A 7 -6.81 -1.79 6.99
CA ILE A 7 -6.80 -0.36 7.33
C ILE A 7 -6.27 -0.15 8.75
N GLU A 8 -6.76 -0.92 9.73
CA GLU A 8 -6.24 -0.85 11.10
C GLU A 8 -4.77 -1.25 11.15
N THR A 9 -4.37 -2.28 10.40
CA THR A 9 -2.96 -2.69 10.29
C THR A 9 -2.11 -1.58 9.67
N ALA A 10 -2.58 -0.87 8.64
CA ALA A 10 -1.87 0.28 8.07
C ALA A 10 -1.65 1.40 9.08
N LYS A 11 -2.68 1.74 9.86
CA LYS A 11 -2.56 2.72 10.96
C LYS A 11 -1.51 2.29 12.00
N LEU A 12 -1.52 1.01 12.38
CA LEU A 12 -0.56 0.45 13.35
C LEU A 12 0.88 0.44 12.83
N ASN A 13 1.08 0.40 11.51
CA ASN A 13 2.40 0.51 10.87
C ASN A 13 2.80 1.96 10.58
N GLY A 14 2.05 2.95 11.09
CA GLY A 14 2.36 4.37 10.89
C GLY A 14 2.12 4.88 9.47
N LEU A 15 1.38 4.13 8.65
CA LEU A 15 1.04 4.53 7.29
C LEU A 15 -0.17 5.46 7.28
N ASP A 16 -0.20 6.37 6.30
CA ASP A 16 -1.44 7.03 5.92
C ASP A 16 -2.37 6.00 5.25
N PRO A 17 -3.56 5.68 5.82
CA PRO A 17 -4.39 4.61 5.30
C PRO A 17 -4.95 4.89 3.90
N GLN A 18 -5.16 6.15 3.56
CA GLN A 18 -5.67 6.54 2.26
C GLN A 18 -4.59 6.35 1.20
N ALA A 19 -3.38 6.88 1.42
CA ALA A 19 -2.25 6.71 0.52
C ALA A 19 -1.91 5.24 0.28
N TYR A 20 -1.87 4.44 1.36
CA TYR A 20 -1.67 2.99 1.28
C TYR A 20 -2.73 2.31 0.42
N LEU A 21 -4.01 2.55 0.71
CA LEU A 21 -5.10 1.88 0.01
C LEU A 21 -5.19 2.32 -1.46
N THR A 22 -4.98 3.60 -1.74
CA THR A 22 -4.93 4.13 -3.11
C THR A 22 -3.81 3.49 -3.92
N ASP A 23 -2.58 3.43 -3.37
CA ASP A 23 -1.45 2.79 -4.05
C ASP A 23 -1.70 1.30 -4.30
N VAL A 24 -2.16 0.56 -3.28
CA VAL A 24 -2.47 -0.87 -3.41
C VAL A 24 -3.56 -1.12 -4.45
N LEU A 25 -4.69 -0.40 -4.38
CA LEU A 25 -5.79 -0.57 -5.33
C LEU A 25 -5.38 -0.21 -6.77
N ASN A 26 -4.48 0.76 -6.95
CA ASN A 26 -3.98 1.15 -8.27
C ASN A 26 -3.09 0.09 -8.92
N ARG A 27 -2.28 -0.65 -8.15
CA ARG A 27 -1.32 -1.61 -8.70
C ARG A 27 -1.68 -3.08 -8.52
N ILE A 28 -2.68 -3.42 -7.68
CA ILE A 28 -3.02 -4.82 -7.37
C ILE A 28 -3.42 -5.64 -8.61
N HIS A 29 -4.00 -5.01 -9.63
CA HIS A 29 -4.38 -5.68 -10.87
C HIS A 29 -3.17 -6.23 -11.63
N ASP A 30 -2.08 -5.46 -11.66
CA ASP A 30 -0.84 -5.81 -12.37
C ASP A 30 0.21 -6.47 -11.46
N HIS A 31 -0.11 -6.64 -10.17
CA HIS A 31 0.80 -7.22 -9.18
C HIS A 31 0.79 -8.75 -9.24
N LYS A 32 1.96 -9.36 -9.14
CA LYS A 32 2.07 -10.83 -9.16
C LYS A 32 1.43 -11.40 -7.89
N ILE A 33 0.53 -12.37 -8.05
CA ILE A 33 -0.18 -13.00 -6.92
C ILE A 33 0.77 -13.63 -5.89
N ASN A 34 1.92 -14.14 -6.32
CA ASN A 34 2.94 -14.73 -5.45
C ASN A 34 3.83 -13.70 -4.75
N LYS A 35 3.55 -12.40 -4.91
CA LYS A 35 4.26 -11.27 -4.30
C LYS A 35 3.34 -10.34 -3.52
N LEU A 36 2.11 -10.78 -3.20
CA LEU A 36 1.13 -9.95 -2.46
C LEU A 36 1.63 -9.50 -1.08
N ASP A 37 2.60 -10.21 -0.51
CA ASP A 37 3.29 -9.84 0.72
C ASP A 37 4.04 -8.50 0.63
N GLU A 38 4.46 -8.09 -0.57
CA GLU A 38 5.06 -6.77 -0.83
C GLU A 38 4.02 -5.63 -0.69
N LEU A 39 2.72 -5.94 -0.81
CA LEU A 39 1.63 -4.98 -0.65
C LEU A 39 1.10 -4.91 0.78
N MET A 40 1.59 -5.75 1.69
CA MET A 40 1.13 -5.74 3.07
C MET A 40 1.63 -4.49 3.81
N PRO A 41 0.88 -3.97 4.79
CA PRO A 41 1.22 -2.67 5.40
C PRO A 41 2.60 -2.60 6.07
N TRP A 42 3.16 -3.74 6.50
CA TRP A 42 4.50 -3.81 7.10
C TRP A 42 5.65 -3.87 6.07
N ASN A 43 5.34 -4.17 4.80
CA ASN A 43 6.29 -4.27 3.69
C ASN A 43 6.05 -3.21 2.60
N TRP A 44 5.03 -2.38 2.77
CA TRP A 44 4.57 -1.46 1.74
C TRP A 44 5.63 -0.41 1.42
N ALA A 45 6.08 -0.41 0.17
CA ALA A 45 6.85 0.67 -0.43
C ALA A 45 5.94 1.44 -1.41
N PRO A 46 5.73 2.75 -1.20
CA PRO A 46 4.99 3.58 -2.15
C PRO A 46 5.70 3.56 -3.50
N MET A 47 4.94 3.48 -4.60
CA MET A 47 5.52 3.84 -5.89
C MET A 47 5.97 5.30 -5.78
N ALA A 48 7.26 5.56 -6.03
CA ALA A 48 7.76 6.93 -6.11
C ALA A 48 6.85 7.67 -7.08
N ALA A 49 6.21 8.75 -6.61
CA ALA A 49 5.46 9.63 -7.49
C ALA A 49 6.39 9.99 -8.65
N PRO A 50 5.93 9.94 -9.92
CA PRO A 50 6.74 10.44 -11.01
C PRO A 50 7.18 11.84 -10.60
N GLN A 51 8.50 12.04 -10.48
CA GLN A 51 9.11 13.33 -10.21
C GLN A 51 8.44 14.27 -11.19
N ALA A 52 7.59 15.18 -10.72
CA ALA A 52 6.94 16.14 -11.59
C ALA A 52 8.07 16.94 -12.23
N GLU A 53 8.39 16.61 -13.49
CA GLU A 53 9.32 17.34 -14.31
C GLU A 53 8.69 18.71 -14.50
N ALA A 54 9.12 19.65 -13.67
CA ALA A 54 8.79 21.05 -13.79
C ALA A 54 9.43 21.54 -15.11
N ALA A 55 8.61 21.58 -16.15
CA ALA A 55 8.87 22.32 -17.38
C ALA A 55 8.48 23.80 -17.19
#